data_AF-A0A125MN35-F1
#
_entry.id   AF-A0A125MN35-F1
#
_cell.length_a   1.000
_cell.length_b   1.000
_cell.length_c   1.000
_cell.angle_alpha   90.00
_cell.angle_beta   90.00
_cell.angle_gamma   90.00
#
_symmetry.space_group_name_H-M   'P 1'
#
loop_
_entity.id
_entity.type
_entity.pdbx_description
1 polymer ?
#
loop_
_entity_poly.entity_id
_entity_poly.type
_entity_poly.pdbx_seq_one_letter_code
_entity_poly.pdbx_strand_id
1 'polypeptide(L)'
;MTAVSKETQQAHDGFADFLHSLAEGSATQQDWRRHAISHNADAALETARMELIKVSQTDSRMPTDSAKVRDAASEIIRRLAI
;
A
#
# COMPACT_ATOMS: atom_id res chain seq x y z
N MET A 1 4.65 -26.71 3.19
CA MET A 1 5.00 -25.79 2.09
C MET A 1 3.72 -25.47 1.34
N THR A 2 3.03 -24.39 1.73
CA THR A 2 1.89 -23.87 0.99
C THR A 2 2.46 -23.11 -0.20
N ALA A 3 2.26 -23.63 -1.40
CA ALA A 3 2.56 -22.90 -2.62
C ALA A 3 1.74 -21.61 -2.59
N VAL A 4 2.41 -20.46 -2.52
CA VAL A 4 1.77 -19.17 -2.76
C VAL A 4 1.20 -19.23 -4.18
N SER A 5 -0.12 -19.16 -4.31
CA SER A 5 -0.78 -19.16 -5.61
C SER A 5 -0.22 -18.01 -6.44
N LYS A 6 0.02 -18.20 -7.75
CA LYS A 6 0.55 -17.15 -8.64
C LYS A 6 -0.22 -15.82 -8.53
N GLU A 7 -1.51 -15.90 -8.28
CA GLU A 7 -2.41 -14.76 -8.05
C GLU A 7 -2.03 -13.96 -6.79
N THR A 8 -1.60 -14.64 -5.72
CA THR A 8 -1.15 -14.02 -4.47
C THR A 8 0.19 -13.31 -4.66
N GLN A 9 1.11 -13.89 -5.46
CA GLN A 9 2.38 -13.24 -5.79
C GLN A 9 2.17 -11.96 -6.62
N GLN A 10 1.28 -12.01 -7.63
CA GLN A 10 0.96 -10.83 -8.45
C GLN A 10 0.31 -9.70 -7.65
N ALA A 11 -0.60 -10.04 -6.72
CA ALA A 11 -1.22 -9.05 -5.84
C ALA A 11 -0.19 -8.39 -4.91
N HIS A 12 0.76 -9.19 -4.41
CA HIS A 12 1.87 -8.72 -3.59
C HIS A 12 2.77 -7.76 -4.35
N ASP A 13 3.25 -8.14 -5.54
CA ASP A 13 4.13 -7.32 -6.37
C ASP A 13 3.43 -6.00 -6.77
N GLY A 14 2.15 -6.07 -7.17
CA GLY A 14 1.38 -4.87 -7.51
C GLY A 14 1.12 -3.93 -6.33
N PHE A 15 0.99 -4.45 -5.10
CA PHE A 15 0.88 -3.63 -3.91
C PHE A 15 2.23 -3.02 -3.50
N ALA A 16 3.33 -3.77 -3.65
CA ALA A 16 4.68 -3.27 -3.41
C ALA A 16 5.01 -2.10 -4.35
N ASP A 17 4.76 -2.23 -5.64
CA ASP A 17 4.96 -1.17 -6.63
C ASP A 17 4.16 0.11 -6.29
N PHE A 18 2.92 -0.07 -5.83
CA PHE A 18 2.09 1.03 -5.37
C PHE A 18 2.65 1.71 -4.12
N LEU A 19 3.15 0.95 -3.15
CA LEU A 19 3.80 1.50 -1.95
C LEU A 19 5.04 2.30 -2.30
N HIS A 20 5.88 1.80 -3.21
CA HIS A 20 7.05 2.53 -3.70
C HIS A 20 6.65 3.83 -4.37
N SER A 21 5.66 3.78 -5.27
CA SER A 21 5.15 4.98 -5.94
C SER A 21 4.57 6.00 -4.95
N LEU A 22 3.90 5.54 -3.88
CA LEU A 22 3.42 6.41 -2.82
C LEU A 22 4.57 7.05 -2.06
N ALA A 23 5.58 6.27 -1.64
CA ALA A 23 6.73 6.75 -0.90
C ALA A 23 7.52 7.82 -1.69
N GLU A 24 7.67 7.62 -3.00
CA GLU A 24 8.31 8.56 -3.92
C GLU A 24 7.46 9.79 -4.24
N GLY A 25 6.16 9.76 -3.92
CA GLY A 25 5.21 10.81 -4.26
C GLY A 25 4.82 10.84 -5.74
N SER A 26 5.04 9.74 -6.46
CA SER A 26 4.69 9.56 -7.88
C SER A 26 3.34 8.86 -8.08
N ALA A 27 2.77 8.24 -7.04
CA ALA A 27 1.47 7.58 -7.10
C ALA A 27 0.35 8.56 -7.43
N THR A 28 -0.56 8.15 -8.32
CA THR A 28 -1.71 8.96 -8.72
C THR A 28 -2.91 8.74 -7.80
N GLN A 29 -3.86 9.66 -7.86
CA GLN A 29 -5.16 9.50 -7.17
C GLN A 29 -5.93 8.26 -7.65
N GLN A 30 -5.73 7.85 -8.91
CA GLN A 30 -6.35 6.65 -9.45
C GLN A 30 -5.71 5.39 -8.85
N ASP A 31 -4.39 5.36 -8.68
CA ASP A 31 -3.68 4.26 -8.02
C ASP A 31 -4.14 4.14 -6.57
N TRP A 32 -4.22 5.26 -5.85
CA TRP A 32 -4.76 5.28 -4.50
C TRP A 32 -6.17 4.66 -4.44
N ARG A 33 -7.09 5.09 -5.30
CA ARG A 33 -8.46 4.54 -5.32
C ARG A 33 -8.47 3.04 -5.59
N ARG A 34 -7.65 2.56 -6.52
CA ARG A 34 -7.55 1.14 -6.87
C ARG A 34 -7.10 0.31 -5.65
N HIS A 35 -6.05 0.73 -4.96
CA HIS A 35 -5.49 -0.02 -3.84
C HIS A 35 -6.25 0.20 -2.53
N ALA A 36 -6.93 1.33 -2.35
CA ALA A 36 -7.74 1.61 -1.17
C ALA A 36 -9.02 0.75 -1.09
N ILE A 37 -9.54 0.27 -2.22
CA ILE A 37 -10.70 -0.64 -2.26
C ILE A 37 -10.33 -2.09 -2.57
N SER A 38 -9.05 -2.35 -2.90
CA SER A 38 -8.56 -3.70 -3.13
C SER A 38 -8.60 -4.52 -1.84
N HIS A 39 -8.75 -5.82 -1.98
CA HIS A 39 -8.63 -6.78 -0.89
C HIS A 39 -7.45 -7.69 -1.16
N ASN A 40 -6.56 -7.82 -0.18
CA ASN A 40 -5.44 -8.75 -0.25
C ASN A 40 -5.81 -10.04 0.49
N ALA A 41 -5.54 -11.18 -0.13
CA ALA A 41 -5.67 -12.48 0.53
C ALA A 41 -4.60 -12.68 1.63
N ASP A 42 -3.46 -12.00 1.49
CA ASP A 42 -2.42 -11.98 2.50
C ASP A 42 -2.77 -11.01 3.64
N ALA A 43 -2.71 -11.51 4.88
CA ALA A 43 -3.09 -10.75 6.06
C ALA A 43 -2.11 -9.61 6.39
N ALA A 44 -0.82 -9.74 6.05
CA ALA A 44 0.16 -8.68 6.27
C ALA A 44 -0.05 -7.52 5.29
N LEU A 45 -0.31 -7.82 4.01
CA LEU A 45 -0.67 -6.82 3.00
C LEU A 45 -1.99 -6.13 3.35
N GLU A 46 -3.00 -6.88 3.78
CA GLU A 46 -4.29 -6.31 4.16
C GLU A 46 -4.16 -5.40 5.40
N THR A 47 -3.34 -5.80 6.37
CA THR A 47 -3.01 -4.96 7.53
C THR A 47 -2.32 -3.66 7.12
N ALA A 48 -1.32 -3.75 6.23
CA ALA A 48 -0.61 -2.59 5.71
C ALA A 48 -1.52 -1.63 4.93
N ARG A 49 -2.41 -2.16 4.08
CA ARG A 49 -3.42 -1.38 3.36
C ARG A 49 -4.33 -0.61 4.32
N MET A 50 -4.85 -1.30 5.34
CA MET A 50 -5.72 -0.69 6.34
C MET A 50 -5.01 0.38 7.17
N GLU A 51 -3.72 0.17 7.46
CA GLU A 51 -2.87 1.16 8.13
C GLU A 51 -2.74 2.45 7.32
N LEU A 52 -2.45 2.36 6.02
CA LEU A 52 -2.40 3.51 5.12
C LEU A 52 -3.72 4.27 5.05
N ILE A 53 -4.83 3.55 4.97
CA ILE A 53 -6.17 4.16 4.93
C ILE A 53 -6.41 4.96 6.21
N LYS A 54 -6.10 4.38 7.38
CA LYS A 54 -6.23 5.09 8.66
C LYS A 54 -5.35 6.34 8.70
N VAL A 55 -4.08 6.25 8.29
CA VAL A 55 -3.17 7.41 8.26
C VAL A 55 -3.74 8.51 7.35
N SER A 56 -4.25 8.14 6.16
CA SER A 56 -4.83 9.10 5.22
C SER A 56 -6.04 9.85 5.78
N GLN A 57 -6.83 9.24 6.67
CA GLN A 57 -7.98 9.87 7.33
C GLN A 57 -7.58 10.90 8.39
N THR A 58 -6.32 10.89 8.84
CA THR A 58 -5.78 11.85 9.84
C THR A 58 -5.14 13.09 9.22
N ASP A 59 -5.13 13.19 7.89
CA ASP A 59 -4.61 14.33 7.13
C ASP A 59 -5.71 14.87 6.21
N SER A 60 -5.85 16.19 6.11
CA SER A 60 -6.86 16.82 5.25
C SER A 60 -6.42 16.90 3.79
N ARG A 61 -5.14 16.64 3.51
CA ARG A 61 -4.60 16.60 2.15
C ARG A 61 -5.04 15.34 1.42
N MET A 62 -4.93 15.37 0.10
CA MET A 62 -5.10 14.15 -0.68
C MET A 62 -4.06 13.10 -0.25
N PRO A 63 -4.40 11.80 -0.21
CA PRO A 63 -3.50 10.78 0.31
C PRO A 63 -2.14 10.72 -0.39
N THR A 64 -2.09 10.94 -1.71
CA THR A 64 -0.84 10.96 -2.49
C THR A 64 0.03 12.19 -2.20
N ASP A 65 -0.57 13.27 -1.69
CA ASP A 65 0.11 14.53 -1.33
C ASP A 65 0.45 14.62 0.17
N SER A 66 -0.03 13.67 0.97
CA SER A 66 0.22 13.65 2.40
C SER A 66 1.58 13.05 2.71
N ALA A 67 2.48 13.86 3.25
CA ALA A 67 3.77 13.39 3.76
C ALA A 67 3.61 12.24 4.77
N LYS A 68 2.57 12.27 5.62
CA LYS A 68 2.29 11.19 6.57
C LYS A 68 2.01 9.85 5.88
N VAL A 69 1.26 9.88 4.78
CA VAL A 69 0.96 8.68 3.98
C VAL A 69 2.22 8.18 3.29
N ARG A 70 3.10 9.07 2.79
CA ARG A 70 4.39 8.69 2.18
C ARG A 70 5.36 8.07 3.19
N ASP A 71 5.43 8.64 4.39
CA ASP A 71 6.23 8.10 5.49
C ASP A 71 5.71 6.72 5.93
N ALA A 72 4.39 6.58 6.05
CA ALA A 72 3.76 5.30 6.37
C ALA A 72 4.02 4.24 5.29
N ALA A 73 3.94 4.60 4.00
CA ALA A 73 4.28 3.70 2.91
C ALA A 73 5.76 3.25 3.00
N SER A 74 6.67 4.18 3.27
CA SER A 74 8.10 3.89 3.44
C SER A 74 8.40 2.97 4.63
N GLU A 75 7.67 3.11 5.73
CA GLU A 75 7.77 2.22 6.89
C GLU A 75 7.25 0.81 6.57
N ILE A 76 6.12 0.73 5.85
CA ILE A 76 5.52 -0.54 5.44
C ILE A 76 6.45 -1.33 4.52
N ILE A 77 7.07 -0.67 3.53
CA ILE A 77 8.09 -1.25 2.64
C ILE A 77 9.20 -1.89 3.48
N ARG A 78 9.76 -1.15 4.44
CA ARG A 78 10.81 -1.66 5.34
C ARG A 78 10.35 -2.84 6.20
N ARG A 79 9.12 -2.81 6.72
CA ARG A 79 8.55 -3.86 7.58
C ARG A 79 8.29 -5.15 6.81
N LEU A 80 7.77 -5.03 5.60
CA LEU A 80 7.42 -6.18 4.76
C LEU A 80 8.62 -6.70 3.97
N ALA A 81 9.73 -5.95 3.94
CA ALA A 81 10.93 -6.26 3.17
C ALA A 81 10.62 -6.49 1.68
N ILE A 82 9.76 -5.61 1.14
CA ILE A 82 9.30 -5.59 -0.25
C ILE A 82 9.90 -4.41 -0.99
#